data_AF-A0A0R3PAD3-F1
#
_entry.id   AF-A0A0R3PAD3-F1
#
_cell.length_a   1.000
_cell.length_b   1.000
_cell.length_c   1.000
_cell.angle_alpha   90.00
_cell.angle_beta   90.00
_cell.angle_gamma   90.00
#
_symmetry.space_group_name_H-M   'P 1'
#
loop_
_entity.id
_entity.type
_entity.pdbx_description
1 polymer ?
#
loop_
_entity_poly.entity_id
_entity_poly.type
_entity_poly.pdbx_seq_one_letter_code
_entity_poly.pdbx_strand_id
1 'polypeptide(L)'
;MNEFAEREKIPEGTPCVVCADLASGVHYSVPSCNGCKTFFRRALVNKQTFTCQFSGDCVVGKSVRCVCRSCRLKKCFDMGMDPKAIQHDRDKIRYTKALKKKKEEERRVKEQTELSLKEEIGSPNSAGSDQYVNTSTPSSSTMVVISELDNSGFDIESQNDVKLLVDDLMLLESKMLLVRRACRFVPHTSATSCMYNRCLFNDYEWMRENSQPLLVHIFQYSTKLSSHCTLESLRLWFVRDLSLMMEWGKCLPIMDRLLLNDKLALMKAFAPIFPLIQLAYYTTTPEDSDIVIKKEPDYEPVESDRLNYPDGTFIEKVNDISHTEEMYTILIEGCFKLMRRLQIKQHHIVLYKMLLLHNPDAEGLSSTGKKTIETERLRILSQLFLWISNERGSSSQLLFSNLLMMTATLNKVASFVRRVFDINHIFNRTNDLIDQLIIVGL
;
A
#
# COMPACT_ATOMS: atom_id res chain seq x y z
N MET A 1 -36.34 -43.00 -16.05
CA MET A 1 -37.29 -41.88 -16.03
C MET A 1 -36.49 -40.59 -15.88
N ASN A 2 -36.17 -39.93 -16.98
CA ASN A 2 -35.54 -38.60 -16.98
C ASN A 2 -36.63 -37.61 -17.39
N GLU A 3 -37.23 -36.99 -16.38
CA GLU A 3 -38.24 -35.96 -16.53
C GLU A 3 -37.53 -34.64 -16.84
N PHE A 4 -37.42 -34.29 -18.13
CA PHE A 4 -37.01 -32.95 -18.53
C PHE A 4 -38.14 -32.00 -18.15
N ALA A 5 -37.99 -31.30 -17.03
CA ALA A 5 -38.92 -30.26 -16.60
C ALA A 5 -39.05 -29.19 -17.70
N GLU A 6 -40.20 -29.15 -18.36
CA GLU A 6 -40.61 -28.04 -19.21
C GLU A 6 -40.51 -26.75 -18.41
N ARG A 7 -39.79 -25.75 -18.93
CA ARG A 7 -39.79 -24.41 -18.32
C ARG A 7 -41.16 -23.80 -18.54
N GLU A 8 -41.95 -23.78 -17.49
CA GLU A 8 -43.26 -23.12 -17.44
C GLU A 8 -43.16 -21.69 -17.98
N LYS A 9 -43.82 -21.43 -19.12
CA LYS A 9 -43.88 -20.09 -19.72
C LYS A 9 -44.90 -19.27 -18.94
N ILE A 10 -44.45 -18.18 -18.31
CA ILE A 10 -45.35 -17.22 -17.67
C ILE A 10 -46.21 -16.50 -18.73
N PRO A 11 -47.49 -16.18 -18.44
CA PRO A 11 -48.33 -15.38 -19.32
C PRO A 11 -47.67 -14.02 -19.66
N GLU A 12 -47.84 -13.58 -20.90
CA GLU A 12 -47.34 -12.27 -21.33
C GLU A 12 -48.00 -11.14 -20.52
N GLY A 13 -47.22 -10.15 -20.09
CA GLY A 13 -47.71 -9.09 -19.21
C GLY A 13 -47.72 -9.42 -17.71
N THR A 14 -47.30 -10.62 -17.29
CA THR A 14 -47.25 -10.98 -15.86
C THR A 14 -46.35 -10.00 -15.07
N PRO A 15 -46.86 -9.37 -13.99
CA PRO A 15 -46.06 -8.47 -13.17
C PRO A 15 -45.13 -9.24 -12.22
N CYS A 16 -43.98 -8.65 -11.90
CA CYS A 16 -43.07 -9.13 -10.88
C CYS A 16 -43.71 -8.99 -9.50
N VAL A 17 -43.83 -10.11 -8.78
CA VAL A 17 -44.46 -10.15 -7.44
C VAL A 17 -43.77 -9.25 -6.39
N VAL A 18 -42.49 -8.91 -6.59
CA VAL A 18 -41.72 -8.08 -5.66
C VAL A 18 -41.95 -6.58 -5.89
N CYS A 19 -41.85 -6.11 -7.13
CA CYS A 19 -41.83 -4.65 -7.43
C CYS A 19 -42.82 -4.20 -8.51
N ALA A 20 -43.69 -5.08 -8.99
CA ALA A 20 -44.68 -4.83 -10.04
C ALA A 20 -44.12 -4.34 -11.40
N ASP A 21 -42.82 -4.55 -11.65
CA ASP A 21 -42.24 -4.36 -12.99
C ASP A 21 -42.53 -5.59 -13.86
N LEU A 22 -42.38 -5.51 -15.19
CA LEU A 22 -42.68 -6.65 -16.06
C LEU A 22 -41.77 -7.86 -15.73
N ALA A 23 -42.37 -9.02 -15.43
CA ALA A 23 -41.62 -10.22 -15.13
C ALA A 23 -40.94 -10.75 -16.41
N SER A 24 -39.69 -11.19 -16.28
CA SER A 24 -38.92 -11.78 -17.39
C SER A 24 -38.97 -13.30 -17.39
N GLY A 25 -39.62 -13.91 -16.40
CA GLY A 25 -39.74 -15.34 -16.21
C GLY A 25 -39.98 -15.71 -14.74
N VAL A 26 -40.09 -17.02 -14.47
CA VAL A 26 -39.96 -17.56 -13.11
C VAL A 26 -38.48 -17.61 -12.75
N HIS A 27 -38.08 -16.90 -11.68
CA HIS A 27 -36.72 -16.97 -11.14
C HIS A 27 -36.80 -17.22 -9.65
N TYR A 28 -36.07 -18.24 -9.18
CA TYR A 28 -36.11 -18.69 -7.78
C TYR A 28 -37.55 -18.98 -7.33
N SER A 29 -38.28 -19.76 -8.14
CA SER A 29 -39.64 -20.24 -7.86
C SER A 29 -40.78 -19.23 -7.99
N VAL A 30 -40.53 -17.97 -8.37
CA VAL A 30 -41.61 -16.97 -8.52
C VAL A 30 -41.47 -16.07 -9.78
N PRO A 31 -42.59 -15.56 -10.34
CA PRO A 31 -42.54 -14.60 -11.45
C PRO A 31 -41.84 -13.30 -11.03
N SER A 32 -40.70 -13.01 -11.64
CA SER A 32 -39.91 -11.82 -11.28
C SER A 32 -39.20 -11.17 -12.46
N CYS A 33 -38.90 -9.87 -12.30
CA CYS A 33 -38.13 -9.12 -13.30
C CYS A 33 -36.63 -9.38 -13.13
N ASN A 34 -35.84 -9.06 -14.16
CA ASN A 34 -34.38 -9.19 -14.13
C ASN A 34 -33.73 -8.43 -12.97
N GLY A 35 -34.32 -7.32 -12.55
CA GLY A 35 -33.85 -6.51 -11.42
C GLY A 35 -33.95 -7.26 -10.10
N CYS A 36 -35.13 -7.82 -9.78
CA CYS A 36 -35.34 -8.57 -8.53
C CYS A 36 -34.62 -9.92 -8.55
N LYS A 37 -34.57 -10.61 -9.69
CA LYS A 37 -33.73 -11.81 -9.89
C LYS A 37 -32.27 -11.54 -9.52
N THR A 38 -31.68 -10.50 -10.10
CA THR A 38 -30.25 -10.20 -9.91
C THR A 38 -29.98 -9.72 -8.50
N PHE A 39 -30.89 -8.91 -7.95
CA PHE A 39 -30.82 -8.44 -6.57
C PHE A 39 -30.83 -9.61 -5.58
N PHE A 40 -31.81 -10.51 -5.67
CA PHE A 40 -31.92 -11.67 -4.78
C PHE A 40 -30.69 -12.58 -4.85
N ARG A 41 -30.20 -12.89 -6.05
CA ARG A 41 -28.96 -13.67 -6.23
C ARG A 41 -27.75 -13.02 -5.57
N ARG A 42 -27.55 -11.71 -5.78
CA ARG A 42 -26.41 -10.98 -5.22
C ARG A 42 -26.51 -10.88 -3.70
N ALA A 43 -27.71 -10.63 -3.18
CA ALA A 43 -27.96 -10.58 -1.76
C ALA A 43 -27.55 -11.89 -1.08
N LEU A 44 -27.87 -13.04 -1.67
CA LEU A 44 -27.57 -14.35 -1.07
C LEU A 44 -26.15 -14.85 -1.34
N VAL A 45 -25.67 -14.77 -2.60
CA VAL A 45 -24.31 -15.24 -2.95
C VAL A 45 -23.25 -14.44 -2.21
N ASN A 46 -23.45 -13.13 -2.04
CA ASN A 46 -22.51 -12.27 -1.34
C ASN A 46 -22.84 -12.15 0.16
N LYS A 47 -23.79 -12.92 0.69
CA LYS A 47 -24.27 -12.88 2.09
C LYS A 47 -24.54 -11.44 2.59
N GLN A 48 -25.16 -10.59 1.76
CA GLN A 48 -25.42 -9.20 2.10
C GLN A 48 -26.52 -9.08 3.15
N THR A 49 -26.21 -8.44 4.28
CA THR A 49 -27.18 -7.99 5.27
C THR A 49 -27.65 -6.58 4.92
N PHE A 50 -28.95 -6.32 5.07
CA PHE A 50 -29.53 -5.01 4.81
C PHE A 50 -30.37 -4.58 6.01
N THR A 51 -30.04 -3.43 6.59
CA THR A 51 -30.83 -2.79 7.66
C THR A 51 -31.78 -1.75 7.08
N CYS A 52 -33.02 -1.71 7.56
CA CYS A 52 -33.96 -0.67 7.19
C CYS A 52 -33.69 0.59 8.01
N GLN A 53 -33.60 1.76 7.36
CA GLN A 53 -33.45 3.06 8.04
C GLN A 53 -34.80 3.69 8.45
N PHE A 54 -35.90 2.96 8.26
CA PHE A 54 -37.26 3.38 8.55
C PHE A 54 -37.95 2.31 9.43
N SER A 55 -39.27 2.13 9.32
CA SER A 55 -40.10 1.21 10.10
C SER A 55 -40.09 -0.26 9.65
N GLY A 56 -39.25 -0.65 8.68
CA GLY A 56 -39.15 -2.05 8.22
C GLY A 56 -40.29 -2.53 7.30
N ASP A 57 -41.06 -1.58 6.75
CA ASP A 57 -42.25 -1.77 5.92
C ASP A 57 -42.26 -0.88 4.65
N CYS A 58 -41.08 -0.45 4.17
CA CYS A 58 -40.97 0.45 3.02
C CYS A 58 -41.64 -0.12 1.76
N VAL A 59 -42.33 0.74 1.02
CA VAL A 59 -42.99 0.37 -0.25
C VAL A 59 -41.95 -0.01 -1.31
N VAL A 60 -42.11 -1.20 -1.89
CA VAL A 60 -41.26 -1.72 -2.98
C VAL A 60 -42.04 -1.71 -4.29
N GLY A 61 -41.81 -0.70 -5.12
CA GLY A 61 -42.39 -0.53 -6.47
C GLY A 61 -41.33 -0.25 -7.54
N LYS A 62 -41.69 -0.32 -8.83
CA LYS A 62 -40.73 -0.24 -9.96
C LYS A 62 -39.74 0.93 -9.87
N SER A 63 -40.22 2.14 -9.55
CA SER A 63 -39.42 3.36 -9.46
C SER A 63 -38.65 3.51 -8.14
N VAL A 64 -39.15 2.91 -7.05
CA VAL A 64 -38.62 3.12 -5.68
C VAL A 64 -38.01 1.88 -5.04
N ARG A 65 -37.99 0.73 -5.74
CA ARG A 65 -37.40 -0.54 -5.26
C ARG A 65 -35.92 -0.46 -4.90
N CYS A 66 -35.23 0.64 -5.22
CA CYS A 66 -33.83 0.85 -4.84
C CYS A 66 -33.66 1.65 -3.54
N VAL A 67 -34.74 2.23 -3.00
CA VAL A 67 -34.72 3.09 -1.80
C VAL A 67 -34.37 2.28 -0.55
N CYS A 68 -35.04 1.16 -0.30
CA CYS A 68 -34.77 0.32 0.87
C CYS A 68 -34.46 -1.13 0.45
N ARG A 69 -33.18 -1.51 0.52
CA ARG A 69 -32.71 -2.86 0.16
C ARG A 69 -33.17 -3.91 1.17
N SER A 70 -33.30 -3.53 2.45
CA SER A 70 -33.80 -4.41 3.52
C SER A 70 -35.24 -4.85 3.25
N CYS A 71 -36.16 -3.90 3.07
CA CYS A 71 -37.56 -4.21 2.77
C CYS A 71 -37.71 -4.91 1.41
N ARG A 72 -36.84 -4.61 0.43
CA ARG A 72 -36.84 -5.33 -0.85
C ARG A 72 -36.43 -6.79 -0.70
N LEU A 73 -35.39 -7.10 0.07
CA LEU A 73 -34.94 -8.49 0.30
C LEU A 73 -35.95 -9.25 1.13
N LYS A 74 -36.48 -8.63 2.19
CA LYS A 74 -37.60 -9.16 2.97
C LYS A 74 -38.78 -9.52 2.05
N LYS A 75 -39.21 -8.58 1.20
CA LYS A 75 -40.29 -8.84 0.24
C LYS A 75 -39.96 -9.91 -0.80
N CYS A 76 -38.70 -10.10 -1.20
CA CYS A 76 -38.32 -11.22 -2.05
C CYS A 76 -38.62 -12.57 -1.38
N PHE A 77 -38.28 -12.71 -0.09
CA PHE A 77 -38.59 -13.91 0.68
C PHE A 77 -40.09 -14.04 0.95
N ASP A 78 -40.76 -12.96 1.36
CA ASP A 78 -42.20 -12.97 1.64
C ASP A 78 -43.03 -13.36 0.41
N MET A 79 -42.56 -13.02 -0.79
CA MET A 79 -43.20 -13.39 -2.05
C MET A 79 -42.81 -14.78 -2.55
N GLY A 80 -41.94 -15.52 -1.83
CA GLY A 80 -41.63 -16.92 -2.11
C GLY A 80 -40.35 -17.19 -2.92
N MET A 81 -39.41 -16.24 -3.02
CA MET A 81 -38.13 -16.52 -3.70
C MET A 81 -37.31 -17.57 -2.93
N ASP A 82 -37.00 -18.70 -3.56
CA ASP A 82 -36.28 -19.82 -2.93
C ASP A 82 -34.74 -19.67 -3.05
N PRO A 83 -34.01 -19.51 -1.92
CA PRO A 83 -32.55 -19.45 -1.93
C PRO A 83 -31.88 -20.73 -2.45
N LYS A 84 -32.52 -21.89 -2.30
CA LYS A 84 -31.96 -23.19 -2.71
C LYS A 84 -31.87 -23.35 -4.23
N ALA A 85 -32.63 -22.56 -4.99
CA ALA A 85 -32.58 -22.54 -6.44
C ALA A 85 -31.34 -21.82 -7.01
N ILE A 86 -30.45 -21.30 -6.16
CA ILE A 86 -29.17 -20.69 -6.57
C ILE A 86 -28.08 -21.78 -6.67
N GLN A 87 -27.63 -22.04 -7.89
CA GLN A 87 -26.46 -22.89 -8.15
C GLN A 87 -25.17 -22.11 -7.90
N HIS A 88 -24.30 -22.61 -7.02
CA HIS A 88 -23.04 -21.98 -6.63
C HIS A 88 -21.91 -22.18 -7.66
N ASP A 89 -21.92 -23.31 -8.38
CA ASP A 89 -20.97 -23.60 -9.45
C ASP A 89 -21.63 -23.44 -10.82
N ARG A 90 -21.16 -22.46 -11.59
CA ARG A 90 -21.34 -22.47 -13.04
C ARG A 90 -19.99 -22.67 -13.69
N ASP A 91 -19.89 -23.71 -14.52
CA ASP A 91 -18.80 -23.88 -15.47
C ASP A 91 -18.58 -22.57 -16.24
N LYS A 92 -17.31 -22.15 -16.34
CA LYS A 92 -16.92 -20.92 -17.02
C LYS A 92 -17.22 -21.02 -18.51
N ILE A 93 -18.43 -20.61 -18.92
CA ILE A 93 -18.79 -20.38 -20.34
C ILE A 93 -18.08 -19.10 -20.83
N ARG A 94 -16.74 -19.13 -20.93
CA ARG A 94 -15.93 -18.05 -21.53
C ARG A 94 -15.06 -18.54 -22.69
N TYR A 95 -15.03 -19.84 -22.94
CA TYR A 95 -14.14 -20.45 -23.93
C TYR A 95 -14.58 -20.22 -25.39
N THR A 96 -15.89 -20.10 -25.66
CA THR A 96 -16.41 -20.05 -27.04
C THR A 96 -16.37 -18.68 -27.72
N LYS A 97 -16.44 -17.57 -26.98
CA LYS A 97 -16.33 -16.21 -27.56
C LYS A 97 -14.89 -15.81 -27.88
N ALA A 98 -13.92 -16.22 -27.05
CA ALA A 98 -12.51 -15.92 -27.26
C ALA A 98 -11.95 -16.65 -28.49
N LEU A 99 -12.35 -17.90 -28.73
CA LEU A 99 -11.93 -18.68 -29.90
C LEU A 99 -12.50 -18.13 -31.23
N LYS A 100 -13.74 -17.63 -31.24
CA LYS A 100 -14.31 -16.96 -32.43
C LYS A 100 -13.57 -15.66 -32.75
N LYS A 101 -13.26 -14.85 -31.73
CA LYS A 101 -12.50 -13.60 -31.91
C LYS A 101 -11.08 -13.89 -32.43
N LYS A 102 -10.40 -14.90 -31.87
CA LYS A 102 -9.06 -15.31 -32.30
C LYS A 102 -9.02 -15.77 -33.77
N LYS A 103 -10.01 -16.56 -34.22
CA LYS A 103 -10.12 -17.00 -35.63
C LYS A 103 -10.40 -15.86 -36.61
N GLU A 104 -11.13 -14.83 -36.19
CA GLU A 104 -11.42 -13.67 -37.02
C GLU A 104 -10.20 -12.72 -37.12
N GLU A 105 -9.47 -12.58 -36.03
CA GLU A 105 -8.23 -11.78 -35.94
C GLU A 105 -7.09 -12.43 -36.74
N GLU A 106 -6.95 -13.76 -36.70
CA GLU A 106 -6.00 -14.52 -37.53
C GLU A 106 -6.27 -14.41 -39.03
N ARG A 107 -7.55 -14.23 -39.46
CA ARG A 107 -7.89 -13.97 -40.86
C ARG A 107 -7.50 -12.56 -41.30
N ARG A 108 -7.76 -11.55 -40.47
CA ARG A 108 -7.41 -10.14 -40.76
C ARG A 108 -5.90 -9.92 -40.85
N VAL A 109 -5.12 -10.60 -40.01
CA VAL A 109 -3.65 -10.52 -40.03
C VAL A 109 -3.06 -11.16 -41.28
N LYS A 110 -3.65 -12.27 -41.79
CA LYS A 110 -3.22 -12.88 -43.06
C LYS A 110 -3.48 -11.97 -44.27
N GLU A 111 -4.63 -11.32 -44.32
CA GLU A 111 -4.95 -10.36 -45.40
C GLU A 111 -4.07 -9.10 -45.35
N GLN A 112 -3.71 -8.60 -44.16
CA GLN A 112 -2.80 -7.46 -44.01
C GLN A 112 -1.34 -7.78 -44.37
N THR A 113 -0.88 -9.02 -44.15
CA THR A 113 0.50 -9.43 -44.44
C THR A 113 0.74 -9.57 -45.95
N GLU A 114 -0.26 -9.97 -46.73
CA GLU A 114 -0.16 -10.04 -48.20
C GLU A 114 -0.14 -8.66 -48.87
N LEU A 115 -0.71 -7.62 -48.23
CA LEU A 115 -0.72 -6.24 -48.75
C LEU A 115 0.58 -5.47 -48.44
N SER A 116 1.32 -5.85 -47.40
CA SER A 116 2.51 -5.11 -46.92
C SER A 116 3.81 -5.43 -47.65
N LEU A 117 3.82 -6.40 -48.60
CA LEU A 117 5.00 -6.80 -49.36
C LEU A 117 5.24 -5.98 -50.65
N LYS A 118 4.47 -4.91 -50.90
CA LYS A 118 4.50 -4.18 -52.18
C LYS A 118 5.05 -2.76 -52.18
N GLU A 119 5.41 -2.14 -51.05
CA GLU A 119 5.88 -0.74 -51.06
C GLU A 119 7.06 -0.52 -50.10
N GLU A 120 8.28 -0.71 -50.59
CA GLU A 120 9.45 0.02 -50.09
C GLU A 120 9.92 0.99 -51.17
N ILE A 121 10.01 2.28 -50.86
CA ILE A 121 10.99 3.30 -51.29
C ILE A 121 10.61 4.64 -50.63
N GLY A 122 11.53 5.25 -49.85
CA GLY A 122 11.55 6.70 -49.60
C GLY A 122 11.78 7.17 -48.15
N SER A 123 12.93 7.85 -47.93
CA SER A 123 13.43 8.48 -46.70
C SER A 123 12.52 9.53 -46.01
N PRO A 124 12.76 9.86 -44.72
CA PRO A 124 11.97 10.83 -43.96
C PRO A 124 12.54 12.26 -44.03
N ASN A 125 11.65 13.26 -44.02
CA ASN A 125 11.98 14.65 -43.70
C ASN A 125 10.97 15.24 -42.71
N SER A 126 11.55 15.81 -41.64
CA SER A 126 11.18 17.01 -40.87
C SER A 126 9.78 17.23 -40.26
N ALA A 127 9.85 17.42 -38.93
CA ALA A 127 9.27 18.52 -38.13
C ALA A 127 7.76 18.55 -37.83
N GLY A 128 7.47 18.62 -36.53
CA GLY A 128 6.14 18.91 -35.98
C GLY A 128 6.17 18.86 -34.46
N SER A 129 6.58 19.97 -33.86
CA SER A 129 6.44 20.29 -32.44
C SER A 129 5.01 20.12 -31.95
N ASP A 130 4.82 19.46 -30.81
CA ASP A 130 3.84 19.87 -29.81
C ASP A 130 4.26 19.39 -28.42
N GLN A 131 4.55 20.38 -27.57
CA GLN A 131 4.67 20.22 -26.13
C GLN A 131 3.29 19.93 -25.55
N TYR A 132 3.12 18.72 -24.99
CA TYR A 132 2.16 18.50 -23.92
C TYR A 132 2.91 17.94 -22.71
N VAL A 133 3.12 18.83 -21.73
CA VAL A 133 3.53 18.48 -20.38
C VAL A 133 2.36 17.72 -19.73
N ASN A 134 2.46 16.38 -19.69
CA ASN A 134 1.62 15.59 -18.80
C ASN A 134 2.32 15.46 -17.44
N THR A 135 2.11 16.45 -16.58
CA THR A 135 2.18 16.24 -15.13
C THR A 135 0.93 15.48 -14.71
N SER A 136 0.99 14.15 -14.77
CA SER A 136 0.00 13.27 -14.16
C SER A 136 0.52 12.84 -12.78
N THR A 137 0.00 13.49 -11.75
CA THR A 137 0.07 13.07 -10.35
C THR A 137 -0.46 11.64 -10.18
N PRO A 138 0.26 10.73 -9.49
CA PRO A 138 -0.32 9.48 -9.04
C PRO A 138 -1.05 9.72 -7.71
N SER A 139 -2.23 10.34 -7.76
CA SER A 139 -3.19 10.24 -6.65
C SER A 139 -4.14 9.08 -6.92
N SER A 140 -3.69 7.86 -6.66
CA SER A 140 -4.63 6.76 -6.41
C SER A 140 -5.17 6.88 -4.98
N SER A 141 -5.99 7.90 -4.75
CA SER A 141 -6.96 7.89 -3.66
C SER A 141 -8.17 7.10 -4.16
N THR A 142 -8.08 5.78 -4.17
CA THR A 142 -9.31 4.98 -4.18
C THR A 142 -10.01 5.26 -2.86
N MET A 143 -11.10 6.02 -2.89
CA MET A 143 -12.06 6.08 -1.78
C MET A 143 -12.59 4.66 -1.58
N VAL A 144 -12.00 3.90 -0.66
CA VAL A 144 -12.63 2.69 -0.15
C VAL A 144 -13.83 3.19 0.64
N VAL A 145 -15.03 3.02 0.08
CA VAL A 145 -16.27 3.18 0.85
C VAL A 145 -16.31 2.00 1.81
N ILE A 146 -15.75 2.18 3.00
CA ILE A 146 -15.83 1.22 4.10
C ILE A 146 -17.18 1.51 4.75
N SER A 147 -18.17 0.71 4.40
CA SER A 147 -19.44 0.66 5.14
C SER A 147 -19.14 0.45 6.61
N GLU A 148 -19.80 1.23 7.46
CA GLU A 148 -19.76 1.17 8.92
C GLU A 148 -19.61 -0.28 9.39
N LEU A 149 -18.49 -0.52 10.08
CA LEU A 149 -18.18 -1.82 10.66
C LEU A 149 -19.12 -2.05 11.83
N ASP A 150 -20.27 -2.67 11.56
CA ASP A 150 -20.99 -3.39 12.61
C ASP A 150 -20.04 -4.45 13.17
N ASN A 151 -19.77 -4.30 14.47
CA ASN A 151 -18.79 -5.04 15.26
C ASN A 151 -19.20 -6.52 15.52
N SER A 152 -19.78 -7.17 14.51
CA SER A 152 -20.26 -8.55 14.60
C SER A 152 -19.85 -9.34 13.36
N GLY A 153 -18.65 -9.95 13.43
CA GLY A 153 -18.23 -10.99 12.48
C GLY A 153 -17.03 -10.68 11.60
N PHE A 154 -16.00 -9.98 12.09
CA PHE A 154 -14.69 -10.05 11.45
C PHE A 154 -14.10 -11.44 11.68
N ASP A 155 -13.74 -12.11 10.58
CA ASP A 155 -13.22 -13.48 10.59
C ASP A 155 -12.04 -13.61 11.56
N ILE A 156 -12.17 -14.44 12.59
CA ILE A 156 -11.15 -14.64 13.64
C ILE A 156 -9.81 -15.05 13.00
N GLU A 157 -9.86 -15.85 11.93
CA GLU A 157 -8.69 -16.27 11.16
C GLU A 157 -7.97 -15.06 10.54
N SER A 158 -8.71 -14.14 9.92
CA SER A 158 -8.11 -12.93 9.33
C SER A 158 -7.46 -12.03 10.37
N GLN A 159 -8.04 -11.90 11.56
CA GLN A 159 -7.47 -11.11 12.65
C GLN A 159 -6.20 -11.75 13.21
N ASN A 160 -6.18 -13.08 13.34
CA ASN A 160 -5.01 -13.83 13.75
C ASN A 160 -3.87 -13.71 12.73
N ASP A 161 -4.17 -13.76 11.44
CA ASP A 161 -3.17 -13.60 10.37
C ASP A 161 -2.51 -12.21 10.40
N VAL A 162 -3.29 -11.13 10.60
CA VAL A 162 -2.71 -9.78 10.72
C VAL A 162 -1.85 -9.67 11.97
N LYS A 163 -2.28 -10.25 13.09
CA LYS A 163 -1.52 -10.21 14.33
C LYS A 163 -0.17 -10.91 14.20
N LEU A 164 -0.12 -12.11 13.64
CA LEU A 164 1.13 -12.83 13.38
C LEU A 164 2.07 -12.02 12.48
N LEU A 165 1.53 -11.43 11.41
CA LEU A 165 2.30 -10.55 10.54
C LEU A 165 2.89 -9.36 11.31
N VAL A 166 2.11 -8.69 12.15
CA VAL A 166 2.58 -7.56 12.95
C VAL A 166 3.66 -8.00 13.93
N ASP A 167 3.48 -9.13 14.62
CA ASP A 167 4.45 -9.66 15.57
C ASP A 167 5.80 -9.98 14.89
N ASP A 168 5.77 -10.63 13.71
CA ASP A 168 6.97 -10.91 12.91
C ASP A 168 7.67 -9.63 12.44
N LEU A 169 6.89 -8.65 11.96
CA LEU A 169 7.42 -7.36 11.51
C LEU A 169 8.02 -6.55 12.68
N MET A 170 7.40 -6.59 13.86
CA MET A 170 7.90 -5.94 15.07
C MET A 170 9.21 -6.56 15.56
N LEU A 171 9.32 -7.89 15.50
CA LEU A 171 10.57 -8.60 15.81
C LEU A 171 11.68 -8.21 14.84
N LEU A 172 11.39 -8.19 13.54
CA LEU A 172 12.32 -7.77 12.50
C LEU A 172 12.78 -6.31 12.68
N GLU A 173 11.83 -5.43 12.96
CA GLU A 173 12.09 -4.02 13.22
C GLU A 173 13.00 -3.83 14.45
N SER A 174 12.75 -4.60 15.51
CA SER A 174 13.58 -4.57 16.73
C SER A 174 15.02 -4.98 16.45
N LYS A 175 15.24 -6.06 15.68
CA LYS A 175 16.59 -6.49 15.25
C LYS A 175 17.32 -5.37 14.50
N MET A 176 16.65 -4.77 13.53
CA MET A 176 17.22 -3.68 12.73
C MET A 176 17.57 -2.46 13.60
N LEU A 177 16.72 -2.08 14.55
CA LEU A 177 16.96 -0.94 15.44
C LEU A 177 18.15 -1.17 16.37
N LEU A 178 18.35 -2.38 16.87
CA LEU A 178 19.53 -2.71 17.67
C LEU A 178 20.81 -2.46 16.87
N VAL A 179 20.87 -2.94 15.63
CA VAL A 179 22.01 -2.72 14.73
C VAL A 179 22.17 -1.23 14.39
N ARG A 180 21.06 -0.54 14.11
CA ARG A 180 21.06 0.90 13.79
C ARG A 180 21.64 1.73 14.94
N ARG A 181 21.25 1.44 16.18
CA ARG A 181 21.71 2.15 17.40
C ARG A 181 23.14 1.83 17.80
N ALA A 182 23.60 0.61 17.53
CA ALA A 182 24.97 0.21 17.86
C ALA A 182 26.02 0.99 17.04
N CYS A 183 25.66 1.49 15.86
CA CYS A 183 26.53 2.25 14.96
C CYS A 183 27.78 1.47 14.45
N ARG A 184 27.81 0.14 14.59
CA ARG A 184 28.99 -0.71 14.26
C ARG A 184 29.02 -1.26 12.85
N PHE A 185 27.85 -1.50 12.28
CA PHE A 185 27.74 -2.15 10.97
C PHE A 185 28.37 -1.31 9.86
N VAL A 186 29.18 -1.98 9.03
CA VAL A 186 29.79 -1.43 7.82
C VAL A 186 28.77 -1.48 6.67
N PRO A 187 28.40 -0.36 6.06
CA PRO A 187 27.41 -0.35 4.99
C PRO A 187 27.82 -1.21 3.78
N HIS A 188 26.83 -1.71 3.05
CA HIS A 188 27.04 -2.45 1.82
C HIS A 188 27.57 -1.54 0.71
N THR A 189 28.38 -2.11 -0.19
CA THR A 189 28.91 -1.43 -1.38
C THR A 189 28.18 -1.80 -2.67
N SER A 190 27.40 -2.89 -2.67
CA SER A 190 26.65 -3.35 -3.84
C SER A 190 25.26 -3.83 -3.46
N ALA A 191 24.25 -3.25 -4.10
CA ALA A 191 22.85 -3.65 -3.92
C ALA A 191 22.61 -5.05 -4.47
N THR A 192 23.13 -5.35 -5.67
CA THR A 192 23.00 -6.67 -6.31
C THR A 192 23.66 -7.76 -5.49
N SER A 193 24.90 -7.55 -5.02
CA SER A 193 25.61 -8.53 -4.20
C SER A 193 24.90 -8.74 -2.86
N CYS A 194 24.42 -7.67 -2.23
CA CYS A 194 23.63 -7.76 -0.99
C CYS A 194 22.37 -8.61 -1.18
N MET A 195 21.60 -8.41 -2.26
CA MET A 195 20.38 -9.18 -2.55
C MET A 195 20.63 -10.65 -2.86
N TYR A 196 21.80 -10.99 -3.39
CA TYR A 196 22.19 -12.37 -3.66
C TYR A 196 22.67 -13.09 -2.40
N ASN A 197 23.38 -12.37 -1.53
CA ASN A 197 23.96 -12.93 -0.31
C ASN A 197 22.90 -13.29 0.74
N ARG A 198 23.28 -14.17 1.68
CA ARG A 198 22.44 -14.54 2.82
C ARG A 198 22.05 -13.31 3.64
N CYS A 199 20.87 -13.36 4.27
CA CYS A 199 20.41 -12.27 5.11
C CYS A 199 21.17 -12.21 6.43
N LEU A 200 21.74 -11.04 6.74
CA LEU A 200 22.54 -10.80 7.94
C LEU A 200 21.69 -10.79 9.22
N PHE A 201 20.42 -10.39 9.15
CA PHE A 201 19.52 -10.44 10.30
C PHE A 201 19.12 -11.86 10.73
N ASN A 202 19.42 -12.85 9.90
CA ASN A 202 19.27 -14.27 10.20
C ASN A 202 20.58 -14.91 10.68
N ASP A 203 21.70 -14.20 10.58
CA ASP A 203 23.00 -14.64 11.09
C ASP A 203 23.15 -14.26 12.56
N TYR A 204 23.19 -15.27 13.44
CA TYR A 204 23.26 -15.08 14.88
C TYR A 204 24.57 -14.42 15.33
N GLU A 205 25.71 -14.85 14.79
CA GLU A 205 27.02 -14.34 15.20
C GLU A 205 27.17 -12.89 14.76
N TRP A 206 26.79 -12.61 13.52
CA TRP A 206 26.80 -11.27 12.97
C TRP A 206 25.89 -10.33 13.77
N MET A 207 24.66 -10.77 14.09
CA MET A 207 23.73 -9.98 14.89
C MET A 207 24.31 -9.69 16.27
N ARG A 208 24.91 -10.68 16.94
CA ARG A 208 25.52 -10.52 18.26
C ARG A 208 26.62 -9.45 18.24
N GLU A 209 27.44 -9.40 17.20
CA GLU A 209 28.56 -8.45 17.09
C GLU A 209 28.10 -7.02 16.74
N ASN A 210 27.07 -6.90 15.91
CA ASN A 210 26.64 -5.63 15.33
C ASN A 210 25.46 -4.97 16.06
N SER A 211 24.83 -5.64 17.02
CA SER A 211 23.71 -5.11 17.82
C SER A 211 24.10 -4.55 19.18
N GLN A 212 25.33 -4.79 19.65
CA GLN A 212 25.80 -4.36 20.96
C GLN A 212 26.31 -2.92 20.92
N PRO A 213 25.88 -2.04 21.85
CA PRO A 213 26.43 -0.69 21.97
C PRO A 213 27.95 -0.75 22.19
N LEU A 214 28.72 0.12 21.53
CA LEU A 214 30.14 0.27 21.84
C LEU A 214 30.28 0.83 23.27
N LEU A 215 31.09 0.19 24.13
CA LEU A 215 31.37 0.68 25.50
C LEU A 215 31.87 2.14 25.50
N VAL A 216 32.59 2.55 24.46
CA VAL A 216 33.05 3.94 24.26
C VAL A 216 31.87 4.90 24.03
N HIS A 217 30.80 4.47 23.37
CA HIS A 217 29.60 5.28 23.16
C HIS A 217 28.81 5.47 24.46
N ILE A 218 28.83 4.52 25.40
CA ILE A 218 28.17 4.69 26.71
C ILE A 218 28.82 5.85 27.50
N PHE A 219 30.15 5.98 27.45
CA PHE A 219 30.88 7.10 28.07
C PHE A 219 30.81 8.40 27.26
N GLN A 220 30.72 8.33 25.91
CA GLN A 220 30.54 9.52 25.06
C GLN A 220 29.13 10.09 25.09
N TYR A 221 28.08 9.28 25.25
CA TYR A 221 26.70 9.76 25.42
C TYR A 221 26.52 10.59 26.70
N SER A 222 27.36 10.32 27.71
CA SER A 222 27.42 11.11 28.94
C SER A 222 28.16 12.45 28.78
N THR A 223 28.93 12.67 27.69
CA THR A 223 29.91 13.77 27.60
C THR A 223 29.93 14.55 26.27
N LYS A 224 29.31 14.07 25.18
CA LYS A 224 29.22 14.82 23.93
C LYS A 224 28.09 15.84 23.97
N LEU A 225 28.46 17.11 23.81
CA LEU A 225 27.55 18.18 23.42
C LEU A 225 26.88 17.80 22.09
N SER A 226 25.54 17.81 22.04
CA SER A 226 24.77 17.63 20.81
C SER A 226 25.27 18.60 19.73
N SER A 227 25.47 18.11 18.51
CA SER A 227 26.03 18.91 17.41
C SER A 227 25.24 18.73 16.12
N HIS A 228 25.24 19.77 15.28
CA HIS A 228 24.60 19.71 13.97
C HIS A 228 25.23 18.62 13.10
N CYS A 229 24.37 17.87 12.40
CA CYS A 229 24.81 16.84 11.47
C CYS A 229 25.47 17.48 10.24
N THR A 230 26.73 17.16 10.00
CA THR A 230 27.45 17.62 8.81
C THR A 230 26.91 16.94 7.55
N LEU A 231 27.17 17.50 6.36
CA LEU A 231 26.80 16.86 5.10
C LEU A 231 27.42 15.45 4.95
N GLU A 232 28.65 15.27 5.43
CA GLU A 232 29.33 13.96 5.43
C GLU A 232 28.63 12.95 6.35
N SER A 233 28.30 13.39 7.58
CA SER A 233 27.55 12.57 8.55
C SER A 233 26.17 12.19 8.03
N LEU A 234 25.47 13.12 7.38
CA LEU A 234 24.17 12.86 6.74
C LEU A 234 24.28 11.79 5.65
N ARG A 235 25.29 11.89 4.78
CA ARG A 235 25.55 10.88 3.74
C ARG A 235 25.83 9.51 4.36
N LEU A 236 26.66 9.45 5.40
CA LEU A 236 26.98 8.20 6.09
C LEU A 236 25.71 7.55 6.66
N TRP A 237 24.88 8.31 7.37
CA TRP A 237 23.61 7.81 7.91
C TRP A 237 22.66 7.33 6.82
N PHE A 238 22.58 8.04 5.71
CA PHE A 238 21.76 7.64 4.57
C PHE A 238 22.20 6.29 4.01
N VAL A 239 23.51 6.09 3.76
CA VAL A 239 24.05 4.80 3.26
C VAL A 239 23.86 3.66 4.27
N ARG A 240 23.99 3.95 5.59
CA ARG A 240 23.70 2.99 6.65
C ARG A 240 22.24 2.55 6.62
N ASP A 241 21.32 3.50 6.54
CA ASP A 241 19.88 3.21 6.49
C ASP A 241 19.49 2.50 5.17
N LEU A 242 20.12 2.79 4.03
CA LEU A 242 19.97 2.00 2.80
C LEU A 242 20.42 0.55 2.98
N SER A 243 21.55 0.33 3.65
CA SER A 243 22.06 -1.03 3.87
C SER A 243 21.15 -1.82 4.82
N LEU A 244 20.64 -1.18 5.88
CA LEU A 244 19.63 -1.76 6.76
C LEU A 244 18.31 -2.05 6.04
N MET A 245 17.89 -1.16 5.13
CA MET A 245 16.71 -1.38 4.30
C MET A 245 16.82 -2.66 3.48
N MET A 246 18.00 -2.91 2.87
CA MET A 246 18.23 -4.10 2.05
C MET A 246 18.14 -5.38 2.88
N GLU A 247 18.79 -5.42 4.05
CA GLU A 247 18.70 -6.58 4.95
C GLU A 247 17.29 -6.75 5.54
N TRP A 248 16.59 -5.66 5.87
CA TRP A 248 15.19 -5.68 6.29
C TRP A 248 14.29 -6.25 5.18
N GLY A 249 14.47 -5.79 3.94
CA GLY A 249 13.70 -6.24 2.78
C GLY A 249 13.89 -7.73 2.50
N LYS A 250 15.13 -8.24 2.62
CA LYS A 250 15.47 -9.67 2.44
C LYS A 250 14.74 -10.61 3.40
N CYS A 251 14.32 -10.13 4.58
CA CYS A 251 13.55 -10.92 5.53
C CYS A 251 12.07 -11.09 5.15
N LEU A 252 11.58 -10.36 4.14
CA LEU A 252 10.15 -10.34 3.82
C LEU A 252 9.75 -11.49 2.89
N PRO A 253 8.64 -12.20 3.15
CA PRO A 253 8.20 -13.34 2.33
C PRO A 253 7.97 -13.02 0.85
N ILE A 254 7.67 -11.76 0.53
CA ILE A 254 7.49 -11.31 -0.86
C ILE A 254 8.77 -11.48 -1.68
N MET A 255 9.94 -11.39 -1.07
CA MET A 255 11.21 -11.50 -1.78
C MET A 255 11.41 -12.88 -2.40
N ASP A 256 10.87 -13.94 -1.82
CA ASP A 256 10.99 -15.29 -2.37
C ASP A 256 10.16 -15.50 -3.63
N ARG A 257 9.16 -14.65 -3.86
CA ARG A 257 8.24 -14.72 -5.00
C ARG A 257 8.68 -13.88 -6.20
N LEU A 258 9.79 -13.17 -6.08
CA LEU A 258 10.25 -12.21 -7.09
C LEU A 258 11.58 -12.63 -7.71
N LEU A 259 11.77 -12.26 -8.98
CA LEU A 259 13.06 -12.34 -9.64
C LEU A 259 14.01 -11.25 -9.12
N LEU A 260 15.33 -11.46 -9.25
CA LEU A 260 16.33 -10.51 -8.74
C LEU A 260 16.11 -9.08 -9.26
N ASN A 261 15.77 -8.91 -10.54
CA ASN A 261 15.48 -7.61 -11.13
C ASN A 261 14.25 -6.95 -10.49
N ASP A 262 13.19 -7.72 -10.23
CA ASP A 262 11.98 -7.21 -9.56
C ASP A 262 12.27 -6.82 -8.10
N LYS A 263 13.09 -7.62 -7.40
CA LYS A 263 13.54 -7.27 -6.04
C LYS A 263 14.28 -5.93 -6.05
N LEU A 264 15.27 -5.77 -6.95
CA LEU A 264 16.05 -4.54 -7.06
C LEU A 264 15.19 -3.34 -7.46
N ALA A 265 14.23 -3.50 -8.37
CA ALA A 265 13.28 -2.46 -8.74
C ALA A 265 12.49 -1.93 -7.52
N LEU A 266 11.98 -2.83 -6.67
CA LEU A 266 11.30 -2.44 -5.43
C LEU A 266 12.22 -1.75 -4.44
N MET A 267 13.43 -2.30 -4.23
CA MET A 267 14.40 -1.69 -3.31
C MET A 267 14.80 -0.29 -3.77
N LYS A 268 15.01 -0.07 -5.08
CA LYS A 268 15.28 1.26 -5.66
C LYS A 268 14.13 2.24 -5.45
N ALA A 269 12.89 1.80 -5.68
CA ALA A 269 11.72 2.65 -5.46
C ALA A 269 11.57 3.08 -3.99
N PHE A 270 11.91 2.19 -3.06
CA PHE A 270 11.79 2.43 -1.62
C PHE A 270 13.00 3.16 -0.99
N ALA A 271 14.18 3.06 -1.62
CA ALA A 271 15.47 3.57 -1.15
C ALA A 271 15.45 5.00 -0.60
N PRO A 272 14.87 6.01 -1.26
CA PRO A 272 14.88 7.36 -0.72
C PRO A 272 13.81 7.62 0.34
N ILE A 273 12.81 6.74 0.47
CA ILE A 273 11.71 6.91 1.44
C ILE A 273 12.10 6.29 2.79
N PHE A 274 12.76 5.13 2.77
CA PHE A 274 13.06 4.39 4.00
C PHE A 274 13.90 5.19 5.02
N PRO A 275 15.05 5.80 4.67
CA PRO A 275 15.83 6.60 5.60
C PRO A 275 15.05 7.78 6.20
N LEU A 276 14.15 8.39 5.41
CA LEU A 276 13.32 9.51 5.86
C LEU A 276 12.34 9.09 6.94
N ILE A 277 11.67 7.94 6.77
CA ILE A 277 10.77 7.38 7.79
C ILE A 277 11.56 6.96 9.02
N GLN A 278 12.73 6.34 8.83
CA GLN A 278 13.59 5.94 9.94
C GLN A 278 13.97 7.15 10.81
N LEU A 279 14.38 8.24 10.18
CA LEU A 279 14.74 9.46 10.88
C LEU A 279 13.52 10.14 11.52
N ALA A 280 12.44 10.32 10.77
CA ALA A 280 11.26 11.02 11.26
C ALA A 280 10.55 10.27 12.40
N TYR A 281 10.54 8.94 12.38
CA TYR A 281 9.85 8.17 13.41
C TYR A 281 10.72 7.89 14.65
N TYR A 282 11.97 7.46 14.45
CA TYR A 282 12.85 7.02 15.54
C TYR A 282 13.74 8.11 16.12
N THR A 283 13.59 9.35 15.69
CA THR A 283 14.15 10.48 16.42
C THR A 283 13.61 10.46 17.85
N THR A 284 14.50 10.42 18.83
CA THR A 284 14.15 10.53 20.25
C THR A 284 14.20 11.98 20.66
N THR A 285 13.16 12.51 21.28
CA THR A 285 13.22 13.83 21.95
C THR A 285 13.60 13.63 23.42
N PRO A 286 14.10 14.67 24.12
CA PRO A 286 14.34 14.60 25.56
C PRO A 286 13.10 14.13 26.36
N GLU A 287 11.88 14.39 25.88
CA GLU A 287 10.65 13.91 26.52
C GLU A 287 10.43 12.38 26.40
N ASP A 288 11.08 11.72 25.45
CA ASP A 288 11.03 10.26 25.28
C ASP A 288 12.01 9.52 26.23
N SER A 289 12.85 10.25 26.97
CA SER A 289 13.75 9.65 27.95
C SER A 289 13.00 9.36 29.26
N ASP A 290 13.06 8.12 29.75
CA ASP A 290 12.43 7.61 30.99
C ASP A 290 12.92 8.31 32.28
N ILE A 291 13.67 9.42 32.18
CA ILE A 291 13.96 10.28 33.32
C ILE A 291 12.65 11.01 33.63
N VAL A 292 11.91 10.47 34.59
CA VAL A 292 10.75 11.09 35.22
C VAL A 292 11.20 12.37 35.92
N ILE A 293 11.36 13.45 35.16
CA ILE A 293 11.21 14.79 35.71
C ILE A 293 9.71 14.88 36.02
N LYS A 294 9.36 15.01 37.30
CA LYS A 294 7.98 15.28 37.73
C LYS A 294 7.45 16.43 36.86
N LYS A 295 6.57 16.11 35.91
CA LYS A 295 5.93 17.12 35.07
C LYS A 295 4.98 17.90 35.97
N GLU A 296 5.17 19.22 36.05
CA GLU A 296 4.15 20.10 36.60
C GLU A 296 2.86 19.98 35.74
N PRO A 297 1.67 20.13 36.35
CA PRO A 297 0.38 19.85 35.70
C PRO A 297 0.08 20.71 34.46
N ASP A 298 0.83 21.79 34.22
CA ASP A 298 0.61 22.76 33.12
C ASP A 298 1.67 22.67 32.00
N TYR A 299 2.44 21.57 31.90
CA TYR A 299 3.46 21.41 30.85
C TYR A 299 2.84 21.00 29.50
N GLU A 300 2.66 21.98 28.59
CA GLU A 300 2.41 21.69 27.18
C GLU A 300 3.64 21.02 26.54
N PRO A 301 3.48 19.96 25.71
CA PRO A 301 4.60 19.32 25.05
C PRO A 301 5.32 20.31 24.14
N VAL A 302 6.62 20.53 24.38
CA VAL A 302 7.44 21.41 23.56
C VAL A 302 7.59 20.76 22.18
N GLU A 303 7.04 21.40 21.14
CA GLU A 303 7.24 20.93 19.77
C GLU A 303 8.72 21.01 19.40
N SER A 304 9.38 19.86 19.26
CA SER A 304 10.75 19.81 18.78
C SER A 304 10.80 20.11 17.28
N ASP A 305 11.66 21.04 16.89
CA ASP A 305 12.00 21.29 15.49
C ASP A 305 13.28 20.53 15.06
N ARG A 306 13.61 19.43 15.77
CA ARG A 306 14.85 18.66 15.57
C ARG A 306 14.59 17.18 15.30
N LEU A 307 15.36 16.62 14.36
CA LEU A 307 15.44 15.17 14.14
C LEU A 307 16.85 14.68 14.51
N ASN A 308 16.91 13.70 15.42
CA ASN A 308 18.13 13.20 16.01
C ASN A 308 18.54 11.85 15.42
N TYR A 309 19.83 11.72 15.12
CA TYR A 309 20.45 10.45 14.75
C TYR A 309 20.97 9.69 15.99
N PRO A 310 21.13 8.35 15.90
CA PRO A 310 21.67 7.54 16.99
C PRO A 310 23.13 7.79 17.37
N ASP A 311 23.86 8.71 16.73
CA ASP A 311 25.20 9.13 17.18
C ASP A 311 25.16 10.45 17.99
N GLY A 312 23.97 11.02 18.20
CA GLY A 312 23.75 12.29 18.90
C GLY A 312 23.82 13.53 18.00
N THR A 313 24.07 13.37 16.70
CA THR A 313 23.96 14.47 15.73
C THR A 313 22.51 14.75 15.38
N PHE A 314 22.19 15.98 14.98
CA PHE A 314 20.81 16.37 14.65
C PHE A 314 20.72 17.24 13.40
N ILE A 315 19.54 17.20 12.76
CA ILE A 315 19.10 18.22 11.83
C ILE A 315 17.98 19.03 12.49
N GLU A 316 17.92 20.32 12.17
CA GLU A 316 16.88 21.19 12.69
C GLU A 316 16.27 22.06 11.60
N LYS A 317 15.07 22.56 11.86
CA LYS A 317 14.43 23.56 11.05
C LYS A 317 15.22 24.87 11.15
N VAL A 318 15.68 25.39 10.02
CA VAL A 318 16.38 26.68 9.94
C VAL A 318 15.44 27.69 9.29
N ASN A 319 15.40 28.92 9.82
CA ASN A 319 14.49 29.98 9.35
C ASN A 319 14.96 30.67 8.06
N ASP A 320 16.24 30.55 7.71
CA ASP A 320 16.81 31.06 6.46
C ASP A 320 16.73 30.00 5.35
N ILE A 321 16.41 30.45 4.13
CA ILE A 321 15.95 29.58 3.04
C ILE A 321 17.13 29.19 2.14
N SER A 322 17.81 28.07 2.44
CA SER A 322 18.46 27.27 1.40
C SER A 322 17.55 26.11 0.95
N HIS A 323 17.74 25.62 -0.29
CA HIS A 323 16.93 24.53 -0.85
C HIS A 323 17.02 23.21 -0.06
N THR A 324 18.13 22.96 0.63
CA THR A 324 18.33 21.76 1.45
C THR A 324 17.56 21.85 2.78
N GLU A 325 17.39 23.06 3.31
CA GLU A 325 16.68 23.33 4.57
C GLU A 325 15.15 23.27 4.41
N GLU A 326 14.64 23.57 3.21
CA GLU A 326 13.23 23.36 2.87
C GLU A 326 12.84 21.89 3.01
N MET A 327 13.72 20.98 2.56
CA MET A 327 13.48 19.54 2.64
C MET A 327 13.31 19.06 4.10
N TYR A 328 14.18 19.51 5.01
CA TYR A 328 14.09 19.16 6.43
C TYR A 328 12.82 19.73 7.07
N THR A 329 12.46 20.96 6.72
CA THR A 329 11.23 21.59 7.20
C THR A 329 10.00 20.78 6.79
N ILE A 330 9.92 20.33 5.53
CA ILE A 330 8.82 19.49 5.05
C ILE A 330 8.78 18.14 5.80
N LEU A 331 9.93 17.53 6.06
CA LEU A 331 10.00 16.26 6.80
C LEU A 331 9.58 16.42 8.27
N ILE A 332 10.04 17.48 8.94
CA ILE A 332 9.71 17.77 10.34
C ILE A 332 8.22 18.05 10.49
N GLU A 333 7.69 19.00 9.71
CA GLU A 333 6.29 19.43 9.83
C GLU A 333 5.31 18.36 9.30
N GLY A 334 5.61 17.82 8.12
CA GLY A 334 4.68 16.94 7.40
C GLY A 334 4.76 15.47 7.79
N CYS A 335 5.83 15.04 8.46
CA CYS A 335 5.98 13.65 8.92
C CYS A 335 6.18 13.56 10.44
N PHE A 336 7.26 14.12 10.99
CA PHE A 336 7.59 13.96 12.40
C PHE A 336 6.50 14.51 13.35
N LYS A 337 6.15 15.80 13.22
CA LYS A 337 5.12 16.41 14.07
C LYS A 337 3.76 15.75 13.87
N LEU A 338 3.44 15.36 12.63
CA LEU A 338 2.22 14.60 12.33
C LEU A 338 2.21 13.24 13.03
N MET A 339 3.32 12.49 13.01
CA MET A 339 3.46 11.20 13.70
C MET A 339 3.27 11.36 15.21
N ARG A 340 3.81 12.43 15.81
CA ARG A 340 3.66 12.74 17.25
C ARG A 340 2.23 13.11 17.60
N ARG A 341 1.61 14.03 16.83
CA ARG A 341 0.22 14.47 17.03
C ARG A 341 -0.79 13.33 16.90
N LEU A 342 -0.56 12.41 15.96
CA LEU A 342 -1.43 11.23 15.75
C LEU A 342 -1.07 10.05 16.65
N GLN A 343 -0.06 10.19 17.52
CA GLN A 343 0.44 9.15 18.42
C GLN A 343 0.71 7.83 17.68
N ILE A 344 1.41 7.92 16.55
CA ILE A 344 1.70 6.75 15.73
C ILE A 344 2.63 5.81 16.50
N LYS A 345 2.13 4.60 16.78
CA LYS A 345 2.92 3.52 17.41
C LYS A 345 3.69 2.69 16.38
N GLN A 346 4.67 1.92 16.87
CA GLN A 346 5.63 1.20 16.03
C GLN A 346 4.96 0.17 15.10
N HIS A 347 3.92 -0.53 15.58
CA HIS A 347 3.16 -1.49 14.75
C HIS A 347 2.45 -0.82 13.56
N HIS A 348 2.09 0.46 13.65
CA HIS A 348 1.58 1.20 12.49
C HIS A 348 2.68 1.44 11.47
N ILE A 349 3.88 1.80 11.92
CA ILE A 349 5.01 2.13 11.06
C ILE A 349 5.50 0.90 10.30
N VAL A 350 5.58 -0.27 10.94
CA VAL A 350 6.03 -1.48 10.23
C VAL A 350 5.05 -1.89 9.12
N LEU A 351 3.73 -1.79 9.36
CA LEU A 351 2.71 -2.01 8.33
C LEU A 351 2.73 -0.92 7.24
N TYR A 352 2.95 0.33 7.63
CA TYR A 352 3.06 1.44 6.68
C TYR A 352 4.31 1.32 5.78
N LYS A 353 5.44 0.87 6.32
CA LYS A 353 6.64 0.51 5.53
C LYS A 353 6.34 -0.61 4.54
N MET A 354 5.59 -1.64 4.95
CA MET A 354 5.15 -2.68 4.03
C MET A 354 4.32 -2.10 2.89
N LEU A 355 3.39 -1.20 3.18
CA LEU A 355 2.58 -0.53 2.15
C LEU A 355 3.43 0.27 1.16
N LEU A 356 4.47 0.97 1.64
CA LEU A 356 5.36 1.78 0.83
C LEU A 356 6.34 0.96 -0.02
N LEU A 357 6.86 -0.16 0.52
CA LEU A 357 7.71 -1.09 -0.22
C LEU A 357 6.97 -1.72 -1.39
N HIS A 358 5.71 -2.12 -1.19
CA HIS A 358 4.89 -2.79 -2.21
C HIS A 358 4.35 -1.79 -3.24
N ASN A 359 5.25 -1.13 -3.98
CA ASN A 359 4.93 -0.18 -5.01
C ASN A 359 4.85 -0.86 -6.41
N PRO A 360 3.66 -1.10 -6.99
CA PRO A 360 3.50 -1.70 -8.31
C PRO A 360 3.93 -0.76 -9.46
N ASP A 361 4.19 0.51 -9.16
CA ASP A 361 4.68 1.50 -10.11
C ASP A 361 6.19 1.69 -10.00
N ALA A 362 6.89 0.80 -9.29
CA ALA A 362 8.34 0.78 -9.29
C ALA A 362 8.86 0.48 -10.72
N GLU A 363 9.75 1.36 -11.18
CA GLU A 363 10.37 1.24 -12.50
C GLU A 363 11.27 0.01 -12.56
N GLY A 364 11.21 -0.72 -13.68
CA GLY A 364 11.96 -1.96 -13.89
C GLY A 364 11.27 -3.23 -13.40
N LEU A 365 10.05 -3.15 -12.84
CA LEU A 365 9.24 -4.33 -12.54
C LEU A 365 8.79 -5.07 -13.82
N SER A 366 8.91 -6.39 -13.79
CA SER A 366 8.32 -7.29 -14.77
C SER A 366 6.79 -7.26 -14.70
N SER A 367 6.10 -7.68 -15.77
CA SER A 367 4.64 -7.76 -15.79
C SER A 367 4.08 -8.70 -14.71
N THR A 368 4.81 -9.77 -14.40
CA THR A 368 4.45 -10.72 -13.33
C THR A 368 4.74 -10.14 -11.95
N GLY A 369 5.89 -9.46 -11.78
CA GLY A 369 6.26 -8.75 -10.57
C GLY A 369 5.23 -7.67 -10.22
N LYS A 370 4.85 -6.82 -11.19
CA LYS A 370 3.83 -5.79 -11.02
C LYS A 370 2.50 -6.34 -10.50
N LYS A 371 1.98 -7.42 -11.12
CA LYS A 371 0.74 -8.07 -10.69
C LYS A 371 0.83 -8.66 -9.27
N THR A 372 1.98 -9.25 -8.95
CA THR A 372 2.23 -9.84 -7.61
C THR A 372 2.25 -8.76 -6.55
N ILE A 373 2.94 -7.65 -6.81
CA ILE A 373 3.06 -6.52 -5.90
C ILE A 373 1.74 -5.75 -5.75
N GLU A 374 0.98 -5.58 -6.83
CA GLU A 374 -0.35 -4.98 -6.76
C GLU A 374 -1.29 -5.79 -5.84
N THR A 375 -1.27 -7.11 -5.97
CA THR A 375 -2.07 -8.01 -5.13
C THR A 375 -1.67 -7.92 -3.65
N GLU A 376 -0.37 -7.98 -3.36
CA GLU A 376 0.13 -7.86 -1.98
C GLU A 376 -0.10 -6.47 -1.39
N ARG A 377 0.05 -5.39 -2.17
CA ARG A 377 -0.22 -4.01 -1.72
C ARG A 377 -1.66 -3.86 -1.25
N LEU A 378 -2.62 -4.38 -2.01
CA LEU A 378 -4.04 -4.34 -1.63
C LEU A 378 -4.29 -5.14 -0.35
N ARG A 379 -3.65 -6.31 -0.20
CA ARG A 379 -3.72 -7.11 1.03
C ARG A 379 -3.19 -6.32 2.24
N ILE A 380 -1.99 -5.75 2.14
CA ILE A 380 -1.38 -4.94 3.22
C ILE A 380 -2.23 -3.71 3.55
N LEU A 381 -2.81 -3.04 2.55
CA LEU A 381 -3.68 -1.89 2.76
C LEU A 381 -4.92 -2.27 3.60
N SER A 382 -5.57 -3.40 3.28
CA SER A 382 -6.70 -3.92 4.05
C SER A 382 -6.29 -4.32 5.47
N GLN A 383 -5.12 -4.95 5.64
CA GLN A 383 -4.61 -5.36 6.95
C GLN A 383 -4.25 -4.15 7.84
N LEU A 384 -3.63 -3.12 7.26
CA LEU A 384 -3.33 -1.86 7.95
C LEU A 384 -4.62 -1.19 8.44
N PHE A 385 -5.64 -1.11 7.59
CA PHE A 385 -6.93 -0.54 7.97
C PHE A 385 -7.61 -1.37 9.07
N LEU A 386 -7.60 -2.70 8.96
CA LEU A 386 -8.18 -3.59 9.97
C LEU A 386 -7.48 -3.41 11.34
N TRP A 387 -6.15 -3.38 11.35
CA TRP A 387 -5.37 -3.17 12.56
C TRP A 387 -5.71 -1.85 13.25
N ILE A 388 -5.70 -0.75 12.48
CA ILE A 388 -6.01 0.59 13.00
C ILE A 388 -7.46 0.66 13.49
N SER A 389 -8.39 0.05 12.76
CA SER A 389 -9.82 0.00 13.13
C SER A 389 -10.04 -0.69 14.45
N ASN A 390 -9.38 -1.83 14.66
CA ASN A 390 -9.46 -2.60 15.90
C ASN A 390 -8.85 -1.83 17.08
N GLU A 391 -7.76 -1.08 16.87
CA GLU A 391 -7.09 -0.35 17.95
C GLU A 391 -7.74 0.99 18.30
N ARG A 392 -8.14 1.77 17.28
CA ARG A 392 -8.54 3.17 17.43
C ARG A 392 -10.05 3.41 17.31
N GLY A 393 -10.83 2.40 16.95
CA GLY A 393 -12.29 2.51 16.81
C GLY A 393 -12.70 3.67 15.89
N SER A 394 -13.45 4.63 16.42
CA SER A 394 -13.95 5.81 15.69
C SER A 394 -12.84 6.75 15.19
N SER A 395 -11.65 6.73 15.79
CA SER A 395 -10.50 7.56 15.36
C SER A 395 -9.65 6.90 14.27
N SER A 396 -10.04 5.71 13.80
CA SER A 396 -9.29 4.93 12.81
C SER A 396 -9.13 5.64 11.47
N GLN A 397 -10.21 6.26 10.98
CA GLN A 397 -10.23 6.95 9.70
C GLN A 397 -9.23 8.11 9.67
N LEU A 398 -9.11 8.86 10.77
CA LEU A 398 -8.18 9.98 10.87
C LEU A 398 -6.73 9.49 10.73
N LEU A 399 -6.35 8.47 11.50
CA LEU A 399 -5.00 7.91 11.45
C LEU A 399 -4.68 7.29 10.09
N PHE A 400 -5.57 6.45 9.57
CA PHE A 400 -5.37 5.76 8.29
C PHE A 400 -5.23 6.75 7.13
N SER A 401 -6.12 7.75 7.05
CA SER A 401 -6.08 8.74 5.97
C SER A 401 -4.82 9.59 6.02
N ASN A 402 -4.39 10.01 7.21
CA ASN A 402 -3.16 10.78 7.36
C ASN A 402 -1.91 9.96 7.04
N LEU A 403 -1.87 8.65 7.35
CA LEU A 403 -0.79 7.77 6.92
C LEU A 403 -0.67 7.76 5.38
N LEU A 404 -1.79 7.62 4.67
CA LEU A 404 -1.78 7.64 3.20
C LEU A 404 -1.36 9.01 2.64
N MET A 405 -1.84 10.11 3.23
CA MET A 405 -1.45 11.46 2.81
C MET A 405 0.04 11.73 3.07
N MET A 406 0.59 11.21 4.17
CA MET A 406 2.01 11.31 4.48
C MET A 406 2.90 10.68 3.40
N THR A 407 2.37 9.73 2.61
CA THR A 407 3.09 9.17 1.44
C THR A 407 3.43 10.25 0.41
N ALA A 408 2.53 11.21 0.17
CA ALA A 408 2.78 12.31 -0.74
C ALA A 408 3.91 13.24 -0.23
N THR A 409 3.89 13.54 1.07
CA THR A 409 4.96 14.31 1.73
C THR A 409 6.31 13.60 1.60
N LEU A 410 6.36 12.31 1.92
CA LEU A 410 7.58 11.51 1.81
C LEU A 410 8.11 11.45 0.37
N ASN A 411 7.23 11.30 -0.62
CA ASN A 411 7.63 11.33 -2.03
C ASN A 411 8.19 12.69 -2.46
N LYS A 412 7.61 13.79 -1.96
CA LYS A 412 8.13 15.14 -2.21
C LYS A 412 9.55 15.27 -1.65
N VAL A 413 9.76 14.89 -0.39
CA VAL A 413 11.09 14.92 0.26
C VAL A 413 12.07 13.99 -0.46
N ALA A 414 11.66 12.77 -0.82
CA ALA A 414 12.46 11.82 -1.58
C ALA A 414 12.91 12.36 -2.95
N SER A 415 12.06 13.15 -3.62
CA SER A 415 12.42 13.83 -4.88
C SER A 415 13.48 14.92 -4.68
N PHE A 416 13.46 15.66 -3.57
CA PHE A 416 14.56 16.55 -3.21
C PHE A 416 15.86 15.77 -2.96
N VAL A 417 15.79 14.67 -2.20
CA VAL A 417 16.94 13.81 -1.92
C VAL A 417 17.60 13.31 -3.22
N ARG A 418 16.81 12.79 -4.17
CA ARG A 418 17.34 12.34 -5.48
C ARG A 418 18.09 13.47 -6.19
N ARG A 419 17.45 14.64 -6.36
CA ARG A 419 18.07 15.80 -7.01
C ARG A 419 19.37 16.24 -6.34
N VAL A 420 19.41 16.24 -5.00
CA VAL A 420 20.62 16.60 -4.25
C VAL A 420 21.75 15.60 -4.52
N PHE A 421 21.46 14.30 -4.56
CA PHE A 421 22.47 13.29 -4.88
C PHE A 421 22.91 13.34 -6.33
N ASP A 422 22.00 13.59 -7.28
CA ASP A 422 22.33 13.74 -8.70
C ASP A 422 23.28 14.91 -8.94
N ILE A 423 22.97 16.08 -8.36
CA ILE A 423 23.84 17.26 -8.45
C ILE A 423 25.21 16.97 -7.82
N ASN A 424 25.22 16.38 -6.62
CA ASN A 424 26.48 16.05 -5.96
C ASN A 424 27.31 15.02 -6.74
N HIS A 425 26.68 14.07 -7.43
CA HIS A 425 27.34 13.09 -8.29
C HIS A 425 28.05 13.73 -9.48
N ILE A 426 27.42 14.74 -10.10
CA ILE A 426 28.02 15.50 -11.19
C ILE A 426 29.33 16.17 -10.74
N PHE A 427 29.36 16.66 -9.49
CA PHE A 427 30.49 17.44 -8.97
C PHE A 427 31.48 16.65 -8.10
N ASN A 428 31.12 15.46 -7.61
CA ASN A 428 31.92 14.66 -6.68
C ASN A 428 31.67 13.15 -6.85
N ARG A 429 32.66 12.32 -6.51
CA ARG A 429 32.48 10.86 -6.45
C ARG A 429 31.53 10.50 -5.30
N THR A 430 30.40 9.88 -5.62
CA THR A 430 29.39 9.42 -4.67
C THR A 430 29.68 8.00 -4.18
N ASN A 431 28.89 7.53 -3.21
CA ASN A 431 28.97 6.18 -2.67
C ASN A 431 28.31 5.18 -3.63
N ASP A 432 28.96 4.04 -3.90
CA ASP A 432 28.47 3.03 -4.84
C ASP A 432 27.02 2.57 -4.60
N LEU A 433 26.58 2.51 -3.34
CA LEU A 433 25.22 2.11 -3.00
C LEU A 433 24.19 3.20 -3.33
N ILE A 434 24.57 4.48 -3.14
CA ILE A 434 23.74 5.62 -3.58
C ILE A 434 23.64 5.61 -5.10
N ASP A 435 24.74 5.34 -5.81
CA ASP A 435 24.73 5.26 -7.26
C ASP A 435 23.75 4.19 -7.72
N GLN A 436 23.85 2.99 -7.17
CA GLN A 436 23.01 1.86 -7.56
C GLN A 436 21.53 2.05 -7.21
N LEU A 437 21.20 2.69 -6.08
CA LEU A 437 19.83 2.74 -5.54
C LEU A 437 19.09 4.07 -5.77
N ILE A 438 19.81 5.16 -5.94
CA ILE A 438 19.23 6.51 -5.99
C ILE A 438 19.43 7.15 -7.37
N ILE A 439 20.66 7.12 -7.90
CA ILE A 439 21.05 7.86 -9.11
C ILE A 439 20.81 7.03 -10.38
N VAL A 440 21.15 5.74 -10.38
CA VAL A 440 21.08 4.88 -11.57
C VAL A 440 19.64 4.42 -11.82
N GLY A 441 18.93 5.27 -12.54
CA GLY A 441 17.62 5.10 -13.19
C GLY A 441 17.40 6.09 -14.34
N LEU A 442 18.48 6.64 -14.93
CA LEU A 442 18.47 7.37 -16.20
C LEU A 442 18.73 6.42 -17.38
#